data_AF-A0A2R6CGL2-F1
#
_entry.id   AF-A0A2R6CGL2-F1
#
_cell.length_a   1.000
_cell.length_b   1.000
_cell.length_c   1.000
_cell.angle_alpha   90.00
_cell.angle_beta   90.00
_cell.angle_gamma   90.00
#
_symmetry.space_group_name_H-M   'P 1'
#
loop_
_entity.id
_entity.type
_entity.pdbx_description
1 polymer ?
#
loop_
_entity_poly.entity_id
_entity_poly.type
_entity_poly.pdbx_seq_one_letter_code
_entity_poly.pdbx_strand_id
1 'polypeptide(L)'
;MSTGTDTTADTADGPTAPEREEVLALLEDGIREAHRKVENGRVRDAENEKVRQGWIRALAYAANSYRQLKRDEDLEDMKAELEALKTEVHGPRDPEK
;
A
#
# COMPACT_ATOMS: atom_id res chain seq x y z
N MET A 1 44.80 2.45 17.37
CA MET A 1 44.54 3.53 16.40
C MET A 1 43.37 3.10 15.56
N SER A 2 42.27 3.85 15.65
CA SER A 2 40.98 3.56 15.03
C SER A 2 41.06 3.87 13.54
N THR A 3 40.81 2.89 12.67
CA THR A 3 40.58 3.13 11.24
C THR A 3 39.08 3.32 11.05
N GLY A 4 38.67 4.59 10.96
CA GLY A 4 37.30 4.98 10.65
C GLY A 4 36.91 4.48 9.26
N THR A 5 35.89 3.66 9.21
CA THR A 5 35.13 3.39 7.99
C THR A 5 34.16 4.54 7.79
N ASP A 6 34.59 5.55 7.03
CA ASP A 6 33.67 6.55 6.50
C ASP A 6 32.93 5.92 5.32
N THR A 7 31.82 5.25 5.62
CA THR A 7 30.86 4.82 4.60
C THR A 7 30.03 6.05 4.24
N THR A 8 30.54 6.87 3.33
CA THR A 8 29.72 7.85 2.62
C THR A 8 28.66 7.06 1.86
N ALA A 9 27.42 7.09 2.37
CA ALA A 9 26.27 6.49 1.71
C ALA A 9 26.02 7.25 0.39
N ASP A 10 26.53 6.65 -0.69
CA ASP A 10 26.18 6.97 -2.06
C ASP A 10 24.65 6.93 -2.17
N THR A 11 24.05 8.12 -2.32
CA THR A 11 22.60 8.25 -2.50
C THR A 11 22.30 7.80 -3.91
N ALA A 12 21.95 6.51 -4.04
CA ALA A 12 21.57 5.90 -5.30
C ALA A 12 20.36 6.64 -5.88
N ASP A 13 20.60 7.35 -7.00
CA ASP A 13 19.59 7.95 -7.89
C ASP A 13 18.83 6.83 -8.64
N GLY A 14 18.09 6.03 -7.87
CA GLY A 14 17.14 5.03 -8.38
C GLY A 14 15.72 5.61 -8.43
N PRO A 15 14.80 5.03 -9.22
CA PRO A 15 13.42 5.48 -9.23
C PRO A 15 12.86 5.43 -7.81
N THR A 16 12.44 6.59 -7.29
CA THR A 16 11.76 6.69 -6.01
C THR A 16 10.53 5.80 -6.04
N ALA A 17 10.32 5.01 -4.98
CA ALA A 17 9.12 4.20 -4.87
C ALA A 17 7.89 5.12 -4.90
N PRO A 18 6.78 4.71 -5.57
CA PRO A 18 5.57 5.52 -5.63
C PRO A 18 4.99 5.73 -4.23
N GLU A 19 4.41 6.90 -4.03
CA GLU A 19 3.77 7.25 -2.76
C GLU A 19 2.52 6.39 -2.53
N ARG A 20 2.13 6.20 -1.26
CA ARG A 20 1.02 5.32 -0.87
C ARG A 20 -0.27 5.64 -1.64
N GLU A 21 -0.57 6.93 -1.78
CA GLU A 21 -1.75 7.43 -2.49
C GLU A 21 -1.73 7.06 -3.99
N GLU A 22 -0.57 7.16 -4.63
CA GLU A 22 -0.39 6.77 -6.04
C GLU A 22 -0.63 5.26 -6.23
N VAL A 23 -0.15 4.46 -5.28
CA VAL A 23 -0.39 3.00 -5.28
C VAL A 23 -1.87 2.69 -5.08
N LEU A 24 -2.56 3.40 -4.18
CA LEU A 24 -4.01 3.24 -3.97
C LEU A 24 -4.81 3.56 -5.24
N ALA A 25 -4.52 4.67 -5.90
CA ALA A 25 -5.16 5.05 -7.16
C ALA A 25 -4.96 3.99 -8.25
N LEU A 26 -3.74 3.46 -8.39
CA LEU A 26 -3.44 2.39 -9.34
C LEU A 26 -4.21 1.10 -9.02
N LEU A 27 -4.32 0.75 -7.74
CA LEU A 27 -5.07 -0.41 -7.29
C LEU A 27 -6.57 -0.27 -7.57
N GLU A 28 -7.16 0.91 -7.37
CA GLU A 28 -8.56 1.16 -7.72
C GLU A 28 -8.82 0.99 -9.22
N ASP A 29 -7.95 1.54 -10.06
CA ASP A 29 -8.03 1.39 -11.51
C ASP A 29 -7.93 -0.09 -11.91
N GLY A 30 -6.99 -0.82 -11.32
CA GLY A 30 -6.83 -2.26 -11.53
C GLY A 30 -8.05 -3.08 -11.08
N ILE A 31 -8.66 -2.74 -9.94
CA ILE A 31 -9.88 -3.38 -9.43
C ILE A 31 -11.04 -3.13 -10.41
N ARG A 32 -11.25 -1.87 -10.85
CA ARG A 32 -12.32 -1.52 -11.79
C ARG A 32 -12.15 -2.24 -13.13
N GLU A 33 -10.93 -2.29 -13.65
CA GLU A 33 -10.61 -3.00 -14.90
C GLU A 33 -10.86 -4.51 -14.78
N ALA A 34 -10.32 -5.14 -13.73
CA ALA A 34 -10.45 -6.57 -13.52
C ALA A 34 -11.92 -6.96 -13.33
N HIS A 35 -12.69 -6.19 -12.55
CA HIS A 35 -14.13 -6.39 -12.39
C HIS A 35 -14.85 -6.35 -13.75
N ARG A 36 -14.59 -5.33 -14.56
CA ARG A 36 -15.18 -5.21 -15.90
C ARG A 36 -14.86 -6.41 -16.79
N LYS A 37 -13.63 -6.92 -16.76
CA LYS A 37 -13.21 -8.10 -17.55
C LYS A 37 -13.88 -9.39 -17.07
N VAL A 38 -14.08 -9.54 -15.76
CA VAL A 38 -14.77 -10.70 -15.17
C VAL A 38 -16.25 -10.71 -15.55
N GLU A 39 -16.92 -9.55 -15.58
CA GLU A 39 -18.35 -9.44 -15.93
C GLU A 39 -18.62 -9.58 -17.43
N ASN A 40 -17.76 -9.01 -18.29
CA ASN A 40 -18.03 -8.93 -19.72
C ASN A 40 -17.47 -10.12 -20.55
N GLY A 41 -16.78 -11.07 -19.92
CA GLY A 41 -16.26 -12.27 -20.57
C GLY A 41 -17.38 -13.24 -20.93
N ARG A 42 -17.99 -13.09 -22.12
CA ARG A 42 -19.00 -14.03 -22.65
C ARG A 42 -18.37 -15.41 -22.84
N VAL A 43 -18.83 -16.40 -22.08
CA VAL A 43 -18.28 -17.78 -22.09
C VAL A 43 -18.87 -18.59 -23.25
N ARG A 44 -18.01 -19.02 -24.18
CA ARG A 44 -18.30 -20.08 -25.18
C ARG A 44 -17.10 -21.01 -25.46
N ASP A 45 -15.94 -20.75 -24.84
CA ASP A 45 -14.67 -21.45 -25.08
C ASP A 45 -13.88 -21.55 -23.76
N ALA A 46 -13.23 -22.70 -23.53
CA ALA A 46 -12.43 -22.98 -22.34
C ALA A 46 -11.22 -22.04 -22.18
N GLU A 47 -10.63 -21.58 -23.29
CA GLU A 47 -9.52 -20.61 -23.24
C GLU A 47 -9.98 -19.25 -22.69
N ASN A 48 -11.20 -18.82 -23.03
CA ASN A 48 -11.78 -17.59 -22.49
C ASN A 48 -12.09 -17.72 -20.99
N GLU A 49 -12.48 -18.92 -20.51
CA GLU A 49 -12.67 -19.17 -19.09
C GLU A 49 -11.35 -19.13 -18.31
N LYS A 50 -10.26 -19.65 -18.88
CA LYS A 50 -8.92 -19.57 -18.26
C LYS A 50 -8.44 -18.12 -18.10
N VAL A 51 -8.67 -17.28 -19.11
CA VAL A 51 -8.38 -15.83 -19.02
C VAL A 51 -9.23 -15.17 -17.93
N ARG A 52 -10.52 -15.52 -17.84
CA ARG A 52 -11.42 -15.02 -16.79
C ARG A 52 -10.95 -15.40 -15.39
N GLN A 53 -10.51 -16.63 -15.16
CA GLN A 53 -9.91 -17.06 -13.89
C GLN A 53 -8.65 -16.24 -13.54
N GLY A 54 -7.86 -15.86 -14.54
CA GLY A 54 -6.74 -14.93 -14.38
C GLY A 54 -7.20 -13.56 -13.86
N TRP A 55 -8.24 -12.99 -14.45
CA TRP A 55 -8.81 -11.71 -14.00
C TRP A 55 -9.46 -11.79 -12.61
N ILE A 56 -10.12 -12.90 -12.27
CA ILE A 56 -10.66 -13.12 -10.91
C ILE A 56 -9.51 -13.13 -9.90
N ARG A 57 -8.40 -13.80 -10.22
CA ARG A 57 -7.22 -13.83 -9.36
C ARG A 57 -6.59 -12.45 -9.21
N ALA A 58 -6.44 -11.71 -10.31
CA ALA A 58 -5.93 -10.34 -10.29
C ALA A 58 -6.82 -9.42 -9.44
N LEU A 59 -8.14 -9.51 -9.61
CA LEU A 59 -9.13 -8.76 -8.82
C LEU A 59 -8.98 -9.05 -7.32
N ALA A 60 -8.87 -10.34 -6.95
CA ALA A 60 -8.72 -10.73 -5.55
C ALA A 60 -7.44 -10.16 -4.93
N TYR A 61 -6.32 -10.22 -5.64
CA TYR A 61 -5.06 -9.65 -5.15
C TYR A 61 -5.11 -8.14 -5.03
N ALA A 62 -5.58 -7.44 -6.06
CA ALA A 62 -5.67 -5.97 -6.04
C ALA A 62 -6.59 -5.48 -4.91
N ALA A 63 -7.77 -6.10 -4.75
CA ALA A 63 -8.70 -5.77 -3.68
C ALA A 63 -8.12 -6.05 -2.28
N ASN A 64 -7.34 -7.12 -2.11
CA ASN A 64 -6.70 -7.44 -0.84
C ASN A 64 -5.56 -6.47 -0.50
N SER A 65 -4.76 -6.08 -1.48
CA SER A 65 -3.70 -5.07 -1.28
C SER A 65 -4.30 -3.70 -0.96
N TYR A 66 -5.34 -3.28 -1.69
CA TYR A 66 -6.04 -2.02 -1.43
C TYR A 66 -6.56 -1.94 0.01
N ARG A 67 -7.23 -3.01 0.50
CA ARG A 67 -7.70 -3.08 1.90
C ARG A 67 -6.59 -3.05 2.95
N GLN A 68 -5.40 -3.55 2.64
CA GLN A 68 -4.27 -3.48 3.57
C GLN A 68 -3.78 -2.04 3.68
N LEU A 69 -3.50 -1.40 2.54
CA LEU A 69 -3.03 -0.02 2.48
C LEU A 69 -4.00 0.99 3.11
N LYS A 70 -5.31 0.82 2.93
CA LYS A 70 -6.31 1.66 3.61
C LYS A 70 -6.34 1.42 5.13
N ARG A 71 -6.16 0.17 5.59
CA ARG A 71 -6.08 -0.10 7.04
C ARG A 71 -4.82 0.47 7.67
N ASP A 72 -3.72 0.48 6.93
CA ASP A 72 -2.47 1.07 7.40
C ASP A 72 -2.60 2.59 7.57
N GLU A 73 -3.29 3.27 6.64
CA GLU A 73 -3.69 4.68 6.77
C GLU A 73 -4.56 4.93 8.00
N ASP A 74 -5.64 4.16 8.18
CA ASP A 74 -6.52 4.30 9.34
C ASP A 74 -5.74 4.12 10.66
N LEU A 75 -4.76 3.20 10.68
CA LEU A 75 -3.90 2.96 11.85
C LEU A 75 -2.93 4.11 12.11
N GLU A 76 -2.40 4.75 11.07
CA GLU A 76 -1.54 5.93 11.20
C GLU A 76 -2.32 7.13 11.76
N ASP A 77 -3.52 7.36 11.25
CA ASP A 77 -4.42 8.42 11.75
C ASP A 77 -4.80 8.19 13.21
N MET A 78 -5.19 6.96 13.58
CA MET A 78 -5.51 6.62 14.97
C MET A 78 -4.30 6.81 15.91
N LYS A 79 -3.07 6.51 15.46
CA LYS A 79 -1.86 6.77 16.26
C LYS A 79 -1.63 8.26 16.45
N ALA A 80 -1.83 9.07 15.41
CA ALA A 80 -1.68 10.51 15.49
C ALA A 80 -2.68 11.12 16.49
N GLU A 81 -3.95 10.71 16.43
CA GLU A 81 -4.99 11.12 17.38
C GLU A 81 -4.64 10.70 18.82
N LEU A 82 -4.14 9.48 19.00
CA LEU A 82 -3.78 8.96 20.31
C LEU A 82 -2.60 9.71 20.93
N GLU A 83 -1.59 10.09 20.14
CA GLU A 83 -0.47 10.91 20.60
C GLU A 83 -0.90 12.36 20.90
N ALA A 84 -1.82 12.92 20.10
CA ALA A 84 -2.43 14.23 20.40
C ALA A 84 -3.19 14.21 21.74
N LEU A 85 -4.01 13.18 21.97
CA LEU A 85 -4.77 13.01 23.21
C LEU A 85 -3.85 12.78 24.42
N LYS A 86 -2.79 11.97 24.29
CA LYS A 86 -1.79 11.81 25.35
C LYS A 86 -1.14 13.13 25.70
N THR A 87 -0.80 13.95 24.70
CA THR A 87 -0.21 15.27 24.91
C THR A 87 -1.17 16.20 25.65
N GLU A 88 -2.47 16.15 25.33
CA GLU A 88 -3.50 16.91 26.02
C GLU A 88 -3.66 16.48 27.48
N VAL A 89 -3.75 15.17 27.74
CA VAL A 89 -4.05 14.63 29.07
C VAL A 89 -2.82 14.62 29.98
N HIS A 90 -1.61 14.39 29.46
CA HIS A 90 -0.39 14.20 30.25
C HIS A 90 0.60 15.37 30.14
N GLY A 91 0.31 16.39 29.32
CA GLY A 91 1.29 17.39 28.91
C GLY A 91 2.32 16.80 27.92
N PRO A 92 3.21 17.62 27.33
CA PRO A 92 4.25 17.11 26.44
C PRO A 92 5.10 16.07 27.19
N ARG A 93 5.18 14.87 26.62
CA ARG A 93 6.01 13.80 27.18
C ARG A 93 7.46 14.28 27.17
N ASP A 94 8.02 14.47 28.35
CA ASP A 94 9.43 14.82 28.53
C ASP A 94 10.29 13.64 28.04
N PRO A 95 11.12 13.79 27.00
CA PRO A 95 11.87 12.68 26.40
C PRO A 95 13.01 12.16 27.29
N GLU A 96 13.22 12.70 28.50
CA GLU A 96 14.36 12.37 29.38
C GLU A 96 14.02 11.57 30.65
N LYS A 97 12.85 10.92 30.74
CA LYS A 97 12.55 9.95 31.82
C LYS A 97 12.07 8.58 31.33
#